data_AF-A0AAV8Z4F2-F1
#
_entry.id   AF-A0AAV8Z4F2-F1
#
_cell.length_a   1.000
_cell.length_b   1.000
_cell.length_c   1.000
_cell.angle_alpha   90.00
_cell.angle_beta   90.00
_cell.angle_gamma   90.00
#
_symmetry.space_group_name_H-M   'P 1'
#
loop_
_entity.id
_entity.type
_entity.pdbx_description
1 polymer ?
#
loop_
_entity_poly.entity_id
_entity_poly.type
_entity_poly.pdbx_seq_one_letter_code
_entity_poly.pdbx_strand_id
1 'polypeptide(L)'
;MSPKQLELDGEETEVQFAESVLTPAADNYYTAHNINFSSAQEDVLFSCEDSFLQFLVGIDSETSDIVRDLIGLDDVMPLLVAIDLPNRRFAIMEYGMEITNESVTDFVTKFQRNDLKFINITEERVEASGNS
;
A
#
# COMPACT_ATOMS: atom_id res chain seq x y z
N MET A 1 -29.93 31.09 9.37
CA MET A 1 -29.29 29.94 8.71
C MET A 1 -27.82 30.02 9.00
N SER A 2 -27.30 29.18 9.88
CA SER A 2 -25.86 29.02 10.04
C SER A 2 -25.34 28.17 8.87
N PRO A 3 -24.15 28.46 8.31
CA PRO A 3 -23.57 27.60 7.30
C PRO A 3 -23.27 26.24 7.94
N LYS A 4 -23.81 25.16 7.35
CA LYS A 4 -23.31 23.82 7.63
C LYS A 4 -21.87 23.78 7.12
N GLN A 5 -20.89 23.85 8.02
CA GLN A 5 -19.60 23.24 7.75
C GLN A 5 -19.92 21.77 7.44
N LEU A 6 -19.66 21.34 6.21
CA LEU A 6 -19.60 19.90 5.94
C LEU A 6 -18.43 19.40 6.77
N GLU A 7 -18.74 18.70 7.85
CA GLU A 7 -17.83 17.77 8.49
C GLU A 7 -17.52 16.72 7.41
N LEU A 8 -16.46 16.95 6.63
CA LEU A 8 -15.83 15.87 5.87
C LEU A 8 -15.40 14.85 6.92
N ASP A 9 -15.91 13.62 6.84
CA ASP A 9 -15.51 12.56 7.76
C ASP A 9 -13.98 12.42 7.71
N GLY A 10 -13.33 12.30 8.87
CA GLY A 10 -11.86 12.24 8.96
C GLY A 10 -11.28 11.12 8.07
N GLU A 11 -12.00 10.00 7.98
CA GLU A 11 -11.66 8.84 7.14
C GLU A 11 -11.64 9.18 5.64
N GLU A 12 -12.62 9.94 5.13
CA GLU A 12 -12.66 10.36 3.73
C GLU A 12 -11.45 11.24 3.38
N THR A 13 -11.01 12.04 4.36
CA THR A 13 -9.87 12.94 4.22
C THR A 13 -8.54 12.18 4.15
N GLU A 14 -8.39 11.09 4.91
CA GLU A 14 -7.21 10.23 4.92
C GLU A 14 -7.09 9.40 3.63
N VAL A 15 -8.20 8.87 3.14
CA VAL A 15 -8.24 8.15 1.85
C VAL A 15 -7.85 9.08 0.70
N GLN A 16 -8.44 10.28 0.64
CA GLN A 16 -8.10 11.27 -0.38
C GLN A 16 -6.61 11.64 -0.35
N PHE A 17 -6.03 11.79 0.86
CA PHE A 17 -4.59 12.03 0.99
C PHE A 17 -3.77 10.85 0.46
N ALA A 18 -4.08 9.61 0.88
CA ALA A 18 -3.40 8.41 0.43
C ALA A 18 -3.47 8.24 -1.10
N GLU A 19 -4.64 8.47 -1.69
CA GLU A 19 -4.83 8.46 -3.14
C GLU A 19 -4.00 9.55 -3.83
N SER A 20 -3.96 10.76 -3.27
CA SER A 20 -3.23 11.89 -3.86
C SER A 20 -1.73 11.63 -3.98
N VAL A 21 -1.15 10.84 -3.06
CA VAL A 21 0.27 10.50 -3.05
C VAL A 21 0.60 9.18 -3.77
N LEU A 22 -0.34 8.22 -3.77
CA LEU A 22 -0.13 6.89 -4.36
C LEU A 22 -0.46 6.85 -5.87
N THR A 23 -1.51 7.55 -6.29
CA THR A 23 -1.97 7.56 -7.70
C THR A 23 -0.88 8.00 -8.67
N PRO A 24 -0.11 9.08 -8.42
CA PRO A 24 0.95 9.48 -9.34
C PRO A 24 2.02 8.41 -9.52
N ALA A 25 2.38 7.69 -8.45
CA ALA A 25 3.36 6.60 -8.52
C ALA A 25 2.81 5.38 -9.27
N ALA A 26 1.53 5.05 -9.04
CA ALA A 26 0.84 3.98 -9.75
C ALA A 26 0.72 4.27 -11.26
N ASP A 27 0.27 5.47 -11.64
CA ASP A 27 0.13 5.89 -13.04
C ASP A 27 1.48 5.87 -13.76
N ASN A 28 2.53 6.37 -13.11
CA ASN A 28 3.90 6.32 -13.65
C ASN A 28 4.36 4.88 -13.87
N TYR A 29 4.12 3.98 -12.90
CA TYR A 29 4.47 2.57 -13.01
C TYR A 29 3.71 1.90 -14.16
N TYR A 30 2.39 2.03 -14.20
CA TYR A 30 1.56 1.39 -15.23
C TYR A 30 1.87 1.91 -16.63
N THR A 31 2.05 3.23 -16.78
CA THR A 31 2.44 3.84 -18.05
C THR A 31 3.80 3.33 -18.52
N ALA A 32 4.80 3.26 -17.63
CA ALA A 32 6.13 2.78 -17.97
C ALA A 32 6.15 1.29 -18.38
N HIS A 33 5.22 0.49 -17.85
CA HIS A 33 5.10 -0.95 -18.15
C HIS A 33 4.04 -1.25 -19.23
N ASN A 34 3.45 -0.23 -19.86
CA ASN A 34 2.37 -0.37 -20.85
C ASN A 34 1.16 -1.17 -20.34
N ILE A 35 0.85 -1.05 -19.05
CA ILE A 35 -0.29 -1.71 -18.40
C ILE A 35 -1.52 -0.81 -18.60
N ASN A 36 -2.57 -1.35 -19.21
CA ASN A 36 -3.79 -0.62 -19.51
C ASN A 36 -5.02 -1.38 -19.03
N PHE A 37 -5.74 -0.82 -18.05
CA PHE A 37 -6.95 -1.41 -17.48
C PHE A 37 -8.23 -1.09 -18.27
N SER A 38 -8.15 -0.31 -19.35
CA SER A 38 -9.33 0.13 -20.13
C SER A 38 -9.94 -0.94 -21.02
N SER A 39 -9.24 -2.05 -21.27
CA SER A 39 -9.80 -3.21 -21.98
C SER A 39 -10.35 -4.24 -20.99
N ALA A 40 -11.61 -4.04 -20.60
CA ALA A 40 -12.53 -5.01 -19.98
C ALA A 40 -12.05 -5.73 -18.70
N GLN A 41 -12.55 -5.20 -17.57
CA GLN A 41 -13.29 -5.89 -16.50
C GLN A 41 -12.67 -7.16 -15.89
N GLU A 42 -12.28 -7.03 -14.62
CA GLU A 42 -12.22 -8.05 -13.55
C GLU A 42 -11.34 -9.30 -13.77
N ASP A 43 -11.27 -9.86 -14.97
CA ASP A 43 -10.46 -11.03 -15.31
C ASP A 43 -8.96 -10.73 -15.30
N VAL A 44 -8.51 -9.50 -15.57
CA VAL A 44 -7.07 -9.17 -15.63
C VAL A 44 -6.38 -9.29 -14.26
N LEU A 45 -7.10 -9.06 -13.15
CA LEU A 45 -6.57 -9.24 -11.79
C LEU A 45 -6.21 -10.70 -11.49
N PHE A 46 -6.79 -11.66 -12.22
CA PHE A 46 -6.63 -13.10 -11.99
C PHE A 46 -6.13 -13.90 -13.21
N SER A 47 -6.05 -13.27 -14.40
CA SER A 47 -5.75 -13.93 -15.68
C SER A 47 -4.46 -13.46 -16.34
N CYS A 48 -3.72 -12.53 -15.74
CA CYS A 48 -2.46 -12.07 -16.32
C CYS A 48 -1.34 -13.04 -15.96
N GLU A 49 -0.74 -13.67 -16.98
CA GLU A 49 0.50 -14.45 -16.81
C GLU A 49 1.68 -13.57 -16.35
N ASP A 50 1.53 -12.24 -16.45
CA ASP A 50 2.49 -11.26 -15.98
C ASP A 50 2.12 -10.74 -14.59
N SER A 51 3.03 -10.90 -13.64
CA SER A 51 2.91 -10.30 -12.30
C SER A 51 3.29 -8.81 -12.36
N PHE A 52 2.35 -7.93 -12.05
CA PHE A 52 2.59 -6.48 -11.94
C PHE A 52 2.33 -5.96 -10.52
N LEU A 53 2.92 -4.81 -10.17
CA LEU A 53 2.68 -4.18 -8.88
C LEU A 53 1.24 -3.69 -8.76
N GLN A 54 0.63 -4.01 -7.62
CA GLN A 54 -0.67 -3.49 -7.24
C GLN A 54 -0.49 -2.40 -6.18
N PHE A 55 -1.30 -1.35 -6.28
CA PHE A 55 -1.28 -0.20 -5.39
C PHE A 55 -2.62 -0.14 -4.67
N LEU A 56 -2.59 -0.22 -3.35
CA LEU A 56 -3.77 -0.35 -2.50
C LEU A 56 -3.73 0.69 -1.39
N VAL A 57 -4.90 1.26 -1.06
CA VAL A 57 -5.09 2.11 0.12
C VAL A 57 -5.72 1.26 1.20
N GLY A 58 -5.00 1.03 2.29
CA GLY A 58 -5.52 0.33 3.46
C GLY A 58 -6.44 1.25 4.25
N ILE A 59 -7.75 0.98 4.19
CA ILE A 59 -8.76 1.62 5.05
C ILE A 59 -8.91 0.83 6.35
N ASP A 60 -9.40 1.47 7.41
CA ASP A 60 -9.71 0.79 8.66
C ASP A 60 -10.76 -0.32 8.40
N SER A 61 -10.30 -1.56 8.36
CA SER A 61 -11.07 -2.73 7.96
C SER A 61 -10.37 -4.01 8.39
N GLU A 62 -11.14 -5.08 8.59
CA GLU A 62 -10.61 -6.41 8.96
C GLU A 62 -9.50 -6.89 8.03
N THR A 63 -9.57 -6.55 6.73
CA THR A 63 -8.54 -6.90 5.75
C THR A 63 -7.21 -6.20 6.03
N SER A 64 -7.25 -4.92 6.41
CA SER A 64 -6.04 -4.17 6.77
C SER A 64 -5.41 -4.73 8.03
N ASP A 65 -6.21 -5.16 9.00
CA ASP A 65 -5.73 -5.77 10.24
C ASP A 65 -5.03 -7.11 9.97
N ILE A 66 -5.63 -7.96 9.14
CA ILE A 66 -4.99 -9.23 8.72
C ILE A 66 -3.64 -8.97 8.05
N VAL A 67 -3.55 -7.94 7.21
CA VAL A 67 -2.28 -7.58 6.56
C VAL A 67 -1.27 -7.09 7.58
N ARG A 68 -1.68 -6.24 8.54
CA ARG A 68 -0.82 -5.73 9.63
C ARG A 68 -0.29 -6.87 10.50
N ASP A 69 -1.15 -7.81 10.89
CA ASP A 69 -0.79 -9.00 11.65
C ASP A 69 0.22 -9.87 10.88
N LEU A 70 0.00 -10.08 9.58
CA LEU A 70 0.88 -10.90 8.74
C LEU A 70 2.31 -10.35 8.70
N ILE A 71 2.48 -9.03 8.68
CA ILE A 71 3.81 -8.37 8.59
C ILE A 71 4.32 -7.87 9.95
N GLY A 72 3.51 -7.98 11.01
CA GLY A 72 3.81 -7.55 12.37
C GLY A 72 4.01 -6.03 12.51
N LEU A 73 3.09 -5.22 11.96
CA LEU A 73 3.06 -3.76 12.13
C LEU A 73 2.06 -3.36 13.23
N ASP A 74 2.48 -2.49 14.16
CA ASP A 74 1.61 -1.91 15.19
C ASP A 74 0.69 -0.79 14.64
N ASP A 75 -0.40 -0.48 15.35
CA ASP A 75 -1.52 0.44 15.04
C ASP A 75 -1.19 1.93 14.76
N VAL A 76 0.10 2.30 14.67
CA VAL A 76 0.48 3.69 14.42
C VAL A 76 0.42 3.94 12.90
N MET A 77 -0.70 4.51 12.46
CA MET A 77 -1.03 5.18 11.18
C MET A 77 0.12 5.40 10.15
N PRO A 78 -0.17 5.35 8.84
CA PRO A 78 0.66 4.69 7.83
C PRO A 78 2.08 5.26 7.65
N LEU A 79 3.02 4.33 7.46
CA LEU A 79 4.26 4.49 6.68
C LEU A 79 4.15 3.49 5.53
N LEU A 80 4.10 3.99 4.29
CA LEU A 80 3.98 3.19 3.06
C LEU A 80 4.75 1.86 3.12
N VAL A 81 4.06 0.75 2.80
CA VAL A 81 4.61 -0.61 2.82
C VAL A 81 4.59 -1.19 1.40
N ALA A 82 5.67 -1.86 1.02
CA ALA A 82 5.69 -2.72 -0.16
C ALA A 82 5.85 -4.19 0.27
N ILE A 83 4.96 -5.05 -0.21
CA ILE A 83 4.95 -6.48 0.13
C ILE A 83 5.32 -7.28 -1.12
N ASP A 84 6.37 -8.09 -1.01
CA ASP A 84 6.81 -9.05 -2.02
C ASP A 84 6.38 -10.45 -1.57
N LEU A 85 5.13 -10.79 -1.89
CA LEU A 85 4.50 -12.06 -1.51
C LEU A 85 5.26 -13.29 -2.05
N PRO A 86 5.70 -13.33 -3.33
CA PRO A 86 6.45 -14.48 -3.86
C PRO A 86 7.73 -14.78 -3.08
N ASN A 87 8.43 -13.74 -2.60
CA ASN A 87 9.65 -13.89 -1.81
C ASN A 87 9.44 -13.81 -0.30
N ARG A 88 8.19 -13.77 0.18
CA ARG A 88 7.82 -13.67 1.60
C ARG A 88 8.61 -12.59 2.36
N ARG A 89 8.68 -11.38 1.80
CA ARG A 89 9.39 -10.25 2.42
C ARG A 89 8.64 -8.95 2.17
N PHE A 90 8.88 -7.95 3.00
CA PHE A 90 8.30 -6.63 2.85
C PHE A 90 9.34 -5.55 3.14
N ALA A 91 9.05 -4.32 2.70
CA ALA A 91 9.83 -3.14 3.02
C ALA A 91 8.89 -2.05 3.48
N ILE A 92 9.34 -1.26 4.44
CA ILE A 92 8.62 -0.10 4.96
C ILE A 92 9.38 1.17 4.60
N MET A 93 8.65 2.24 4.31
CA MET A 93 9.22 3.56 4.22
C MET A 93 9.84 3.94 5.57
N GLU A 94 11.00 4.61 5.56
CA GLU A 94 11.74 4.90 6.81
C GLU A 94 10.96 5.86 7.72
N TYR A 95 10.94 5.56 9.02
CA TYR A 95 10.24 6.37 10.02
C TYR A 95 10.75 7.82 10.03
N GLY A 96 9.82 8.77 10.07
CA GLY A 96 10.12 10.20 10.05
C GLY A 96 10.32 10.80 8.67
N MET A 97 10.23 10.00 7.60
CA MET A 97 10.13 10.54 6.24
C MET A 97 8.72 11.05 5.96
N GLU A 98 8.63 12.21 5.33
CA GLU A 98 7.36 12.78 4.90
C GLU A 98 6.82 12.01 3.69
N ILE A 99 5.54 11.66 3.74
CA ILE A 99 4.83 11.02 2.64
C ILE A 99 4.42 12.12 1.65
N THR A 100 5.06 12.10 0.49
CA THR A 100 4.84 13.06 -0.61
C THR A 100 4.89 12.30 -1.93
N ASN A 101 4.41 12.89 -3.01
CA ASN A 101 4.46 12.26 -4.34
C ASN A 101 5.89 11.86 -4.73
N GLU A 102 6.90 12.67 -4.38
CA GLU A 102 8.30 12.40 -4.66
C GLU A 102 8.82 11.21 -3.85
N SER A 103 8.55 11.19 -2.55
CA SER A 103 9.06 10.15 -1.65
C SER A 103 8.38 8.80 -1.89
N VAL A 104 7.09 8.79 -2.25
CA VAL A 104 6.37 7.58 -2.68
C VAL A 104 6.90 7.06 -4.02
N THR A 105 7.12 7.94 -5.00
CA THR A 105 7.65 7.54 -6.32
C THR A 105 9.07 6.97 -6.21
N ASP A 106 9.93 7.57 -5.39
CA ASP A 106 11.27 7.06 -5.11
C ASP A 106 11.22 5.68 -4.42
N PHE A 107 10.35 5.52 -3.43
CA PHE A 107 10.16 4.23 -2.74
C PHE A 107 9.74 3.11 -3.70
N VAL A 108 8.76 3.38 -4.57
CA VAL A 108 8.27 2.42 -5.60
C VAL A 108 9.37 2.10 -6.61
N THR A 109 10.18 3.09 -7.00
CA THR A 109 11.33 2.89 -7.90
C THR A 109 12.39 2.01 -7.26
N LYS A 110 12.72 2.23 -5.98
CA LYS A 110 13.65 1.39 -5.23
C LYS A 110 13.12 -0.03 -5.04
N PHE A 111 11.83 -0.19 -4.80
CA PHE A 111 11.21 -1.52 -4.70
C PHE A 111 11.39 -2.33 -5.99
N GLN A 112 11.09 -1.73 -7.15
CA GLN A 112 11.28 -2.36 -8.47
C GLN A 112 12.73 -2.76 -8.74
N ARG A 113 13.69 -1.98 -8.24
CA ARG A 113 15.13 -2.27 -8.37
C ARG A 113 15.66 -3.25 -7.34
N ASN A 114 14.82 -3.67 -6.39
CA ASN A 114 15.22 -4.48 -5.23
C ASN A 114 16.28 -3.76 -4.36
N ASP A 115 16.19 -2.43 -4.27
CA ASP A 115 17.13 -1.54 -3.55
C ASP A 115 16.61 -1.09 -2.17
N LEU A 116 15.47 -1.63 -1.72
CA LEU A 116 14.93 -1.36 -0.38
C LEU A 116 15.55 -2.28 0.69
N LYS A 117 15.43 -1.87 1.95
CA LYS A 117 15.74 -2.72 3.11
C LYS A 117 14.57 -3.67 3.35
N PHE A 118 14.74 -4.93 2.99
CA PHE A 118 13.71 -5.96 3.14
C PHE A 118 13.76 -6.65 4.51
N ILE A 119 12.58 -6.94 5.04
CA ILE A 119 12.33 -7.73 6.23
C ILE A 119 11.61 -9.01 5.80
N ASN A 120 12.09 -10.17 6.25
CA ASN A 120 11.44 -11.45 5.94
C ASN A 120 10.17 -11.62 6.78
N ILE A 121 9.12 -12.12 6.14
CA ILE A 121 7.88 -12.54 6.81
C ILE A 121 8.14 -13.92 7.40
N THR A 122 8.25 -13.99 8.73
CA THR A 122 8.51 -15.24 9.48
C THR A 122 7.25 -15.73 10.19
N GLU A 123 6.97 -17.03 10.12
CA GLU A 123 5.77 -17.65 10.72
C GLU A 123 5.68 -17.44 12.25
N GLU A 124 6.81 -17.30 12.95
CA GLU A 124 6.85 -17.06 14.40
C GLU A 124 6.20 -15.75 14.86
N ARG A 125 6.01 -14.76 13.97
CA ARG A 125 5.37 -13.49 14.31
C ARG A 125 3.84 -13.53 14.26
N VAL A 126 3.26 -14.54 13.59
CA VAL A 126 1.81 -14.68 13.40
C VAL A 126 1.14 -15.31 14.64
N GLU A 127 1.88 -16.06 15.47
CA GLU A 127 1.32 -16.78 16.63
C GLU A 127 1.20 -15.93 17.91
N ALA A 128 1.77 -14.72 17.95
CA ALA A 128 1.74 -13.86 19.13
C ALA A 128 0.37 -13.19 19.38
N SER A 129 -0.52 -13.15 18.39
CA SER A 129 -1.83 -12.49 18.46
C SER A 129 -2.99 -13.44 18.86
N GLY A 130 -2.71 -14.75 19.01
CA GLY A 130 -3.73 -15.79 19.22
C GLY A 130 -4.07 -16.16 20.67
N ASN A 131 -3.44 -15.54 21.67
CA ASN A 131 -3.69 -15.81 23.09
C ASN A 131 -3.85 -14.49 23.87
N SER A 132 -5.07 -13.96 23.92
CA SER A 132 -5.52 -13.03 24.98
C SER A 132 -6.99 -13.29 25.29
#